data_AF-A0A7W5ZZ54-F1
#
_entry.id   AF-A0A7W5ZZ54-F1
#
_cell.length_a   1.000
_cell.length_b   1.000
_cell.length_c   1.000
_cell.angle_alpha   90.00
_cell.angle_beta   90.00
_cell.angle_gamma   90.00
#
_symmetry.space_group_name_H-M   'P 1'
#
loop_
_entity.id
_entity.type
_entity.pdbx_description
1 polymer ?
#
loop_
_entity_poly.entity_id
_entity_poly.type
_entity_poly.pdbx_seq_one_letter_code
_entity_poly.pdbx_strand_id
1 'polypeptide(L)'
;MARLTKAHLRYLEHHGIDVDETFDASGLKRAEYRPRMKAEGKFVAYGVTKCHNGHSLRNRYGTCIECFPASIAFARRSEMSGYLYLAKSADLGLIKVGFSGDDPDNRIYIANLEGYGGAWDWQICLTVWADHAGAKEIAVHQSLADFRAERAWIRNGAGIVSREMFDCELAAGIDALMSQLTAREVQLIEYR
;
A
#
# COMPACT_ATOMS: atom_id res chain seq x y z
N MET A 1 29.21 11.22 -10.96
CA MET A 1 27.76 11.40 -11.11
C MET A 1 27.30 10.61 -12.31
N ALA A 2 26.27 9.79 -12.14
CA ALA A 2 25.68 9.03 -13.25
C ALA A 2 24.80 9.96 -14.09
N ARG A 3 24.41 9.50 -15.28
CA ARG A 3 23.44 10.20 -16.13
C ARG A 3 22.29 9.27 -16.46
N LEU A 4 21.07 9.80 -16.46
CA LEU A 4 19.92 9.08 -16.98
C LEU A 4 20.10 8.84 -18.48
N THR A 5 19.84 7.61 -18.92
CA THR A 5 19.88 7.26 -20.34
C THR A 5 18.57 7.63 -21.02
N LYS A 6 18.54 7.66 -22.35
CA LYS A 6 17.28 7.83 -23.11
C LYS A 6 16.23 6.76 -22.76
N ALA A 7 16.67 5.53 -22.48
CA ALA A 7 15.79 4.44 -22.06
C ALA A 7 15.19 4.72 -20.67
N HIS A 8 16.01 5.20 -19.71
CA HIS A 8 15.50 5.58 -18.40
C HIS A 8 14.46 6.69 -18.50
N LEU A 9 14.73 7.75 -19.28
CA LEU A 9 13.80 8.87 -19.43
C LEU A 9 12.44 8.42 -19.97
N ARG A 10 12.42 7.59 -21.02
CA ARG A 10 11.17 7.02 -21.56
C ARG A 10 10.42 6.15 -20.55
N TYR A 11 11.14 5.36 -19.77
CA TYR A 11 10.55 4.52 -18.74
C TYR A 11 9.89 5.35 -17.63
N LEU A 12 10.58 6.39 -17.16
CA LEU A 12 10.06 7.32 -16.15
C LEU A 12 8.81 8.05 -16.66
N GLU A 13 8.87 8.58 -17.88
CA GLU A 13 7.73 9.25 -18.55
C GLU A 13 6.52 8.31 -18.68
N HIS A 14 6.73 7.07 -19.14
CA HIS A 14 5.66 6.07 -19.28
C HIS A 14 4.93 5.77 -17.96
N HIS A 15 5.64 5.85 -16.83
CA HIS A 15 5.09 5.60 -15.50
C HIS A 15 4.72 6.89 -14.74
N GLY A 16 4.74 8.06 -15.39
CA GLY A 16 4.38 9.33 -14.78
C GLY A 16 5.30 9.72 -13.61
N ILE A 17 6.59 9.42 -13.74
CA ILE A 17 7.63 9.79 -12.78
C ILE A 17 8.41 10.96 -13.38
N ASP A 18 8.37 12.11 -12.71
CA ASP A 18 9.13 13.28 -13.13
C ASP A 18 10.64 13.04 -12.94
N VAL A 19 11.47 13.64 -13.79
CA VAL A 19 12.92 13.62 -13.63
C VAL A 19 13.33 14.25 -12.30
N ASP A 20 12.57 15.23 -11.80
CA ASP A 20 12.80 15.84 -10.50
C ASP A 20 12.49 14.90 -9.34
N GLU A 21 11.73 13.82 -9.54
CA GLU A 21 11.54 12.75 -8.58
C GLU A 21 12.73 11.77 -8.53
N THR A 22 13.79 12.00 -9.33
CA THR A 22 14.97 11.11 -9.38
C THR A 22 16.12 11.58 -8.48
N PHE A 23 16.98 10.63 -8.09
CA PHE A 23 18.12 10.85 -7.19
C PHE A 23 19.38 10.13 -7.70
N ASP A 24 20.50 10.86 -7.85
CA ASP A 24 21.80 10.25 -8.19
C ASP A 24 22.37 9.53 -6.96
N ALA A 25 22.24 8.21 -6.93
CA ALA A 25 22.80 7.36 -5.89
C ALA A 25 24.20 6.83 -6.24
N SER A 26 24.90 7.42 -7.22
CA SER A 26 26.25 7.00 -7.60
C SER A 26 27.20 6.98 -6.40
N GLY A 27 27.81 5.82 -6.15
CA GLY A 27 28.76 5.64 -5.05
C GLY A 27 28.11 5.49 -3.67
N LEU A 28 26.79 5.53 -3.56
CA LEU A 28 26.06 5.36 -2.31
C LEU A 28 25.52 3.94 -2.15
N LYS A 29 25.66 3.38 -0.96
CA LYS A 29 24.92 2.16 -0.57
C LYS A 29 23.46 2.51 -0.29
N ARG A 30 22.60 1.49 -0.34
CA ARG A 30 21.16 1.64 -0.02
C ARG A 30 20.89 2.30 1.32
N ALA A 31 21.67 1.94 2.35
CA ALA A 31 21.52 2.53 3.68
C ALA A 31 21.78 4.04 3.69
N GLU A 32 22.54 4.56 2.72
CA GLU A 32 22.93 5.97 2.62
C GLU A 32 21.96 6.78 1.76
N TYR A 33 21.57 6.26 0.59
CA TYR A 33 20.67 7.01 -0.29
C TYR A 33 19.21 6.97 0.18
N ARG A 34 18.77 5.89 0.85
CA ARG A 34 17.38 5.74 1.33
C ARG A 34 16.92 6.90 2.22
N PRO A 35 17.65 7.29 3.29
CA PRO A 35 17.22 8.42 4.12
C PRO A 35 17.26 9.76 3.38
N ARG A 36 18.21 9.96 2.44
CA ARG A 36 18.32 11.19 1.63
C ARG A 36 17.15 11.34 0.67
N MET A 37 16.84 10.29 -0.09
CA MET A 37 15.66 10.25 -0.95
C MET A 37 14.38 10.55 -0.16
N LYS A 38 14.24 10.00 1.04
CA LYS A 38 13.08 10.29 1.91
C LYS A 38 13.04 11.77 2.32
N ALA A 39 14.17 12.35 2.71
CA ALA A 39 14.24 13.75 3.13
C ALA A 39 14.00 14.74 1.98
N GLU A 40 14.44 14.39 0.76
CA GLU A 40 14.34 15.23 -0.44
C GLU A 40 13.09 14.95 -1.27
N GLY A 41 12.20 14.05 -0.83
CA GLY A 41 10.99 13.67 -1.57
C GLY A 41 11.26 12.97 -2.90
N LYS A 42 12.39 12.26 -3.04
CA LYS A 42 12.77 11.55 -4.27
C LYS A 42 12.20 10.14 -4.28
N PHE A 43 11.72 9.72 -5.44
CA PHE A 43 11.05 8.45 -5.68
C PHE A 43 11.98 7.38 -6.27
N VAL A 44 12.83 7.74 -7.25
CA VAL A 44 13.68 6.78 -7.99
C VAL A 44 15.17 7.11 -7.84
N ALA A 45 15.96 6.13 -7.41
CA ALA A 45 17.41 6.20 -7.47
C ALA A 45 17.93 5.72 -8.84
N TYR A 46 18.90 6.44 -9.39
CA TYR A 46 19.72 6.01 -10.52
C TYR A 46 21.21 6.02 -10.15
N GLY A 47 22.08 5.46 -10.99
CA GLY A 47 23.51 5.33 -10.65
C GLY A 47 23.81 4.23 -9.61
N VAL A 48 22.81 3.41 -9.28
CA VAL A 48 22.93 2.24 -8.40
C VAL A 48 23.50 1.04 -9.15
N THR A 49 23.95 0.04 -8.39
CA THR A 49 24.39 -1.26 -8.95
C THR A 49 23.29 -1.88 -9.80
N LYS A 50 23.67 -2.30 -11.01
CA LYS A 50 22.77 -2.96 -11.96
C LYS A 50 22.16 -4.23 -11.36
N CYS A 51 20.90 -4.52 -11.69
CA CYS A 51 20.33 -5.83 -11.39
C CYS A 51 20.85 -6.90 -12.37
N HIS A 52 20.44 -8.15 -12.21
CA HIS A 52 20.79 -9.24 -13.12
C HIS A 52 20.41 -8.96 -14.59
N ASN A 53 19.32 -8.24 -14.82
CA ASN A 53 18.86 -7.85 -16.16
C ASN A 53 19.55 -6.57 -16.70
N GLY A 54 20.53 -6.02 -15.98
CA GLY A 54 21.27 -4.82 -16.40
C GLY A 54 20.59 -3.48 -16.10
N HIS A 55 19.38 -3.47 -15.54
CA HIS A 55 18.64 -2.26 -15.14
C HIS A 55 19.28 -1.52 -13.97
N SER A 56 19.11 -0.20 -13.91
CA SER A 56 19.75 0.65 -12.90
C SER A 56 18.82 1.72 -12.30
N LEU A 57 17.51 1.57 -12.47
CA LEU A 57 16.51 2.34 -11.73
C LEU A 57 16.00 1.51 -10.54
N ARG A 58 16.09 2.07 -9.32
CA ARG A 58 15.59 1.43 -8.09
C ARG A 58 14.73 2.37 -7.28
N ASN A 59 13.73 1.84 -6.58
CA ASN A 59 13.03 2.61 -5.55
C ASN A 59 13.94 2.80 -4.31
N ARG A 60 13.48 3.60 -3.34
CA ARG A 60 14.22 3.86 -2.09
C ARG A 60 14.56 2.61 -1.25
N TYR A 61 13.86 1.49 -1.47
CA TYR A 61 14.08 0.21 -0.78
C TYR A 61 15.06 -0.72 -1.53
N GLY A 62 15.49 -0.32 -2.72
CA GLY A 62 16.44 -1.05 -3.55
C GLY A 62 15.80 -2.04 -4.52
N THR A 63 14.48 -2.04 -4.68
CA THR A 63 13.79 -2.86 -5.69
C THR A 63 14.00 -2.24 -7.06
N CYS A 64 14.38 -3.05 -8.05
CA CYS A 64 14.46 -2.61 -9.44
C CYS A 64 13.06 -2.37 -9.98
N ILE A 65 12.74 -1.12 -10.33
CA ILE A 65 11.40 -0.75 -10.77
C ILE A 65 11.10 -1.28 -12.18
N GLU A 66 12.12 -1.38 -13.03
CA GLU A 66 11.99 -1.94 -14.39
C GLU A 66 11.66 -3.44 -14.37
N CYS A 67 12.24 -4.21 -13.43
CA CYS A 67 11.92 -5.63 -13.24
C CYS A 67 10.59 -5.85 -12.51
N PHE A 68 10.20 -4.92 -11.64
CA PHE A 68 8.99 -5.02 -10.82
C PHE A 68 8.16 -3.73 -10.92
N PRO A 69 7.52 -3.44 -12.06
CA PRO A 69 6.78 -2.18 -12.26
C PRO A 69 5.66 -1.97 -11.24
N ALA A 70 5.04 -3.04 -10.75
CA ALA A 70 4.04 -2.96 -9.68
C ALA A 70 4.57 -2.30 -8.40
N SER A 71 5.88 -2.37 -8.13
CA SER A 71 6.51 -1.71 -6.99
C SER A 71 6.41 -0.19 -7.04
N ILE A 72 6.19 0.41 -8.22
CA ILE A 72 5.94 1.84 -8.38
C ILE A 72 4.60 2.19 -7.73
N ALA A 73 3.53 1.49 -8.13
CA ALA A 73 2.19 1.70 -7.59
C ALA A 73 2.14 1.41 -6.08
N PHE A 74 2.79 0.35 -5.61
CA PHE A 74 2.86 0.05 -4.17
C PHE A 74 3.63 1.12 -3.39
N ALA A 75 4.77 1.60 -3.91
CA ALA A 75 5.54 2.65 -3.26
C ALA A 75 4.74 3.96 -3.19
N ARG A 76 4.05 4.34 -4.28
CA ARG A 76 3.17 5.51 -4.28
C ARG A 76 2.00 5.35 -3.30
N ARG A 77 1.31 4.20 -3.31
CA ARG A 77 0.22 3.89 -2.36
C ARG A 77 0.69 4.01 -0.91
N SER A 78 1.91 3.56 -0.60
CA SER A 78 2.46 3.66 0.76
C SER A 78 2.62 5.11 1.24
N GLU A 79 2.75 6.07 0.31
CA GLU A 79 2.92 7.49 0.64
C GLU A 79 1.60 8.26 0.64
N MET A 80 0.53 7.71 0.07
CA MET A 80 -0.79 8.34 -0.02
C MET A 80 -1.44 8.48 1.37
N SER A 81 -1.90 9.69 1.67
CA SER A 81 -2.91 9.92 2.69
C SER A 81 -4.30 9.47 2.21
N GLY A 82 -5.19 9.16 3.14
CA GLY A 82 -6.57 8.79 2.84
C GLY A 82 -7.26 8.13 4.02
N TYR A 83 -8.41 7.54 3.77
CA TYR A 83 -9.20 6.81 4.76
C TYR A 83 -8.68 5.39 4.93
N LEU A 84 -8.30 5.05 6.16
CA LEU A 84 -8.29 3.67 6.63
C LEU A 84 -9.67 3.31 7.13
N TYR A 85 -10.09 2.07 6.93
CA TYR A 85 -11.36 1.58 7.46
C TYR A 85 -11.25 0.13 7.95
N LEU A 86 -12.07 -0.18 8.96
CA LEU A 86 -12.41 -1.56 9.31
C LEU A 86 -13.86 -1.81 8.88
N ALA A 87 -14.07 -2.92 8.19
CA ALA A 87 -15.40 -3.42 7.88
C ALA A 87 -15.58 -4.83 8.43
N LYS A 88 -16.80 -5.17 8.83
CA LYS A 88 -17.16 -6.49 9.33
C LYS A 88 -18.20 -7.14 8.43
N SER A 89 -18.05 -8.43 8.17
CA SER A 89 -19.14 -9.29 7.66
C SER A 89 -19.80 -9.97 8.86
N ALA A 90 -21.11 -9.83 8.98
CA ALA A 90 -21.89 -10.52 10.01
C ALA A 90 -22.02 -12.01 9.67
N ASP A 91 -22.20 -12.34 8.40
CA ASP A 91 -22.37 -13.71 7.90
C ASP A 91 -21.11 -14.56 8.09
N LEU A 92 -19.93 -13.99 7.83
CA LEU A 92 -18.67 -14.71 7.96
C LEU A 92 -17.94 -14.45 9.28
N GLY A 93 -18.37 -13.46 10.06
CA GLY A 93 -17.67 -13.04 11.28
C GLY A 93 -16.28 -12.44 11.04
N LEU A 94 -15.94 -12.08 9.80
CA LEU A 94 -14.60 -11.61 9.43
C LEU A 94 -14.48 -10.09 9.49
N ILE A 95 -13.26 -9.63 9.76
CA ILE A 95 -12.85 -8.23 9.66
C ILE A 95 -12.05 -8.01 8.38
N LYS A 96 -12.41 -6.97 7.63
CA LYS A 96 -11.64 -6.43 6.50
C LYS A 96 -10.96 -5.14 6.94
N VAL A 97 -9.66 -5.03 6.70
CA VAL A 97 -8.89 -3.79 6.84
C VAL A 97 -8.60 -3.26 5.45
N GLY A 98 -8.97 -2.02 5.16
CA GLY A 98 -8.72 -1.44 3.84
C GLY A 98 -8.40 0.05 3.85
N PHE A 99 -7.95 0.51 2.69
CA PHE A 99 -7.65 1.91 2.39
C PHE A 99 -8.48 2.43 1.20
N SER A 100 -8.93 3.68 1.30
CA SER A 100 -9.48 4.46 0.19
C SER A 100 -8.91 5.88 0.17
N GLY A 101 -8.65 6.43 -1.03
CA GLY A 101 -8.16 7.81 -1.15
C GLY A 101 -9.27 8.85 -0.96
N ASP A 102 -10.51 8.44 -1.13
CA ASP A 102 -11.68 9.31 -1.24
C ASP A 102 -12.88 8.76 -0.44
N ASP A 103 -13.44 7.65 -0.89
CA ASP A 103 -14.76 7.19 -0.44
C ASP A 103 -14.69 5.71 -0.01
N PRO A 104 -14.57 5.42 1.30
CA PRO A 104 -14.58 4.05 1.80
C PRO A 104 -15.97 3.39 1.68
N ASP A 105 -17.07 4.16 1.69
CA ASP A 105 -18.42 3.63 1.52
C ASP A 105 -18.64 3.02 0.14
N ASN A 106 -18.20 3.73 -0.91
CA ASN A 106 -18.24 3.20 -2.27
C ASN A 106 -17.36 1.93 -2.42
N ARG A 107 -16.23 1.84 -1.69
CA ARG A 107 -15.41 0.61 -1.67
C ARG A 107 -16.17 -0.58 -1.10
N ILE A 108 -16.87 -0.39 0.00
CA ILE A 108 -17.67 -1.44 0.63
C ILE A 108 -18.91 -1.79 -0.19
N TYR A 109 -19.56 -0.80 -0.80
CA TYR A 109 -20.65 -1.03 -1.75
C TYR A 109 -20.20 -1.96 -2.89
N ILE A 110 -19.07 -1.66 -3.54
CA ILE A 110 -18.52 -2.50 -4.61
C ILE A 110 -18.11 -3.88 -4.08
N ALA A 111 -17.49 -3.94 -2.89
CA ALA A 111 -17.10 -5.22 -2.28
C ALA A 111 -18.32 -6.12 -2.06
N ASN A 112 -19.44 -5.56 -1.63
CA ASN A 112 -20.70 -6.28 -1.46
C ASN A 112 -21.31 -6.71 -2.79
N LEU A 113 -21.28 -5.85 -3.82
CA LEU A 113 -21.74 -6.24 -5.16
C LEU A 113 -20.93 -7.40 -5.75
N GLU A 114 -19.62 -7.41 -5.53
CA GLU A 114 -18.71 -8.42 -6.09
C GLU A 114 -18.61 -9.71 -5.26
N GLY A 115 -19.22 -9.76 -4.07
CA GLY A 115 -19.06 -10.90 -3.16
C GLY A 115 -17.62 -11.04 -2.65
N TYR A 116 -16.97 -9.91 -2.36
CA TYR A 116 -15.55 -9.85 -2.02
C TYR A 116 -15.23 -10.80 -0.87
N GLY A 117 -14.26 -11.71 -1.09
CA GLY A 117 -13.86 -12.69 -0.08
C GLY A 117 -14.91 -13.75 0.24
N GLY A 118 -15.99 -13.82 -0.53
CA GLY A 118 -17.13 -14.69 -0.31
C GLY A 118 -18.20 -14.12 0.63
N ALA A 119 -18.20 -12.80 0.87
CA ALA A 119 -19.22 -12.10 1.66
C ALA A 119 -19.85 -10.96 0.85
N TRP A 120 -21.12 -10.67 1.13
CA TRP A 120 -21.95 -9.65 0.47
C TRP A 120 -22.51 -8.59 1.45
N ASP A 121 -22.15 -8.72 2.72
CA ASP A 121 -22.75 -8.02 3.85
C ASP A 121 -21.72 -7.19 4.64
N TRP A 122 -20.60 -6.83 4.01
CA TRP A 122 -19.58 -5.98 4.62
C TRP A 122 -20.19 -4.65 5.04
N GLN A 123 -19.95 -4.27 6.29
CA GLN A 123 -20.35 -2.99 6.88
C GLN A 123 -19.15 -2.32 7.51
N ILE A 124 -18.93 -1.03 7.22
CA ILE A 124 -17.88 -0.25 7.87
C ILE A 124 -18.23 -0.08 9.34
N CYS A 125 -17.31 -0.47 10.23
CA CYS A 125 -17.41 -0.25 11.67
C CYS A 125 -16.67 1.01 12.11
N LEU A 126 -15.60 1.39 11.39
CA LEU A 126 -14.93 2.67 11.59
C LEU A 126 -14.19 3.14 10.35
N THR A 127 -13.97 4.45 10.31
CA THR A 127 -13.03 5.09 9.38
C THR A 127 -12.11 6.06 10.11
N VAL A 128 -10.94 6.34 9.53
CA VAL A 128 -10.05 7.39 10.00
C VAL A 128 -9.24 7.93 8.85
N TRP A 129 -9.16 9.26 8.73
CA TRP A 129 -8.23 9.89 7.80
C TRP A 129 -6.81 9.87 8.40
N ALA A 130 -5.84 9.37 7.64
CA ALA A 130 -4.46 9.26 8.07
C ALA A 130 -3.47 9.68 6.98
N ASP A 131 -2.34 10.24 7.43
CA ASP A 131 -1.18 10.42 6.57
C ASP A 131 -0.46 9.11 6.36
N HIS A 132 0.05 8.89 5.14
CA HIS A 132 0.67 7.62 4.73
C HIS A 132 -0.23 6.41 5.03
N ALA A 133 -1.55 6.57 4.85
CA ALA A 133 -2.56 5.58 5.15
C ALA A 133 -2.28 4.24 4.45
N GLY A 134 -1.80 4.24 3.20
CA GLY A 134 -1.44 2.98 2.53
C GLY A 134 -0.28 2.23 3.20
N ALA A 135 0.69 2.93 3.83
CA ALA A 135 1.73 2.25 4.62
C ALA A 135 1.18 1.70 5.94
N LYS A 136 0.27 2.44 6.57
CA LYS A 136 -0.39 2.01 7.81
C LYS A 136 -1.31 0.81 7.59
N GLU A 137 -2.07 0.77 6.49
CA GLU A 137 -2.86 -0.41 6.06
C GLU A 137 -1.98 -1.67 6.04
N ILE A 138 -0.83 -1.59 5.38
CA ILE A 138 0.12 -2.71 5.28
C ILE A 138 0.62 -3.11 6.67
N ALA A 139 0.92 -2.14 7.54
CA ALA A 139 1.38 -2.43 8.90
C ALA A 139 0.30 -3.11 9.74
N VAL A 140 -0.97 -2.71 9.62
CA VAL A 140 -2.11 -3.38 10.27
C VAL A 140 -2.28 -4.80 9.74
N HIS A 141 -2.14 -5.01 8.42
CA HIS A 141 -2.19 -6.36 7.84
C HIS A 141 -1.06 -7.27 8.34
N GLN A 142 0.10 -6.69 8.69
CA GLN A 142 1.22 -7.41 9.28
C GLN A 142 0.98 -7.74 10.75
N SER A 143 0.42 -6.82 11.53
CA SER A 143 0.10 -7.07 12.94
C SER A 143 -1.02 -8.10 13.12
N LEU A 144 -1.91 -8.24 12.14
CA LEU A 144 -2.99 -9.22 12.12
C LEU A 144 -2.64 -10.48 11.32
N ALA A 145 -1.38 -10.70 10.95
CA ALA A 145 -1.01 -11.80 10.04
C ALA A 145 -1.43 -13.18 10.56
N ASP A 146 -1.37 -13.42 11.87
CA ASP A 146 -1.77 -14.69 12.50
C ASP A 146 -3.28 -14.96 12.43
N PHE A 147 -4.09 -13.90 12.25
CA PHE A 147 -5.54 -13.99 12.10
C PHE A 147 -5.97 -14.05 10.63
N ARG A 148 -5.04 -14.10 9.66
CA ARG A 148 -5.39 -13.95 8.25
C ARG A 148 -6.33 -15.06 7.77
N ALA A 149 -7.48 -14.65 7.26
CA ALA A 149 -8.49 -15.52 6.66
C ALA A 149 -8.37 -15.50 5.14
N GLU A 150 -7.57 -16.42 4.57
CA GLU A 150 -7.47 -16.56 3.11
C GLU A 150 -8.68 -17.32 2.56
N ARG A 151 -9.52 -16.62 1.78
CA ARG A 151 -10.68 -17.21 1.11
C ARG A 151 -10.62 -16.99 -0.39
N ALA A 152 -10.84 -18.06 -1.15
CA ALA A 152 -11.01 -18.00 -2.58
C ALA A 152 -12.41 -17.48 -2.93
N TRP A 153 -12.50 -16.55 -3.86
CA TRP A 153 -13.75 -16.00 -4.39
C TRP A 153 -13.60 -15.70 -5.87
N ILE A 154 -14.72 -15.54 -6.58
CA ILE A 154 -14.71 -15.32 -8.03
C ILE A 154 -14.79 -13.83 -8.31
N ARG A 155 -13.78 -13.31 -9.03
CA ARG A 155 -13.79 -11.94 -9.56
C ARG A 155 -13.58 -11.99 -11.06
N ASN A 156 -14.49 -11.40 -11.83
CA ASN A 156 -14.43 -11.38 -13.29
C ASN A 156 -14.20 -12.77 -13.92
N GLY A 157 -14.83 -13.81 -13.36
CA GLY A 157 -14.71 -15.19 -13.84
C GLY A 157 -13.42 -15.92 -13.43
N ALA A 158 -12.52 -15.28 -12.69
CA ALA A 158 -11.29 -15.89 -12.18
C ALA A 158 -11.35 -16.08 -10.66
N GLY A 159 -10.81 -17.20 -10.17
CA GLY A 159 -10.62 -17.43 -8.74
C GLY A 159 -9.49 -16.56 -8.19
N ILE A 160 -9.77 -15.77 -7.16
CA ILE A 160 -8.81 -14.89 -6.47
C ILE A 160 -8.86 -15.19 -4.97
N VAL A 161 -7.70 -15.11 -4.31
CA VAL A 161 -7.60 -15.17 -2.85
C VAL A 161 -7.36 -13.76 -2.31
N SER A 162 -8.23 -13.29 -1.41
CA SER A 162 -8.04 -12.03 -0.69
C SER A 162 -7.14 -12.24 0.53
N ARG A 163 -6.24 -11.28 0.77
CA ARG A 163 -5.29 -11.28 1.91
C ARG A 163 -5.57 -10.18 2.94
N GLU A 164 -6.67 -9.46 2.76
CA GLU A 164 -7.04 -8.28 3.54
C GLU A 164 -8.16 -8.57 4.55
N MET A 165 -8.39 -9.87 4.84
CA MET A 165 -9.45 -10.34 5.74
C MET A 165 -8.84 -11.12 6.89
N PHE A 166 -9.43 -10.96 8.06
CA PHE A 166 -8.91 -11.45 9.33
C PHE A 166 -10.04 -12.06 10.15
N ASP A 167 -9.80 -13.26 10.67
CA ASP A 167 -10.65 -13.95 11.63
C ASP A 167 -10.24 -13.52 13.04
N CYS A 168 -10.73 -12.35 13.43
CA CYS A 168 -10.49 -11.77 14.74
C CYS A 168 -11.68 -10.92 15.21
N GLU A 169 -11.75 -10.68 16.51
CA GLU A 169 -12.72 -9.77 17.08
C GLU A 169 -12.49 -8.33 16.60
N LEU A 170 -13.57 -7.56 16.44
CA LEU A 170 -13.49 -6.15 16.03
C LEU A 170 -12.55 -5.34 16.92
N ALA A 171 -12.55 -5.60 18.23
CA ALA A 171 -11.64 -4.96 19.18
C ALA A 171 -10.16 -5.18 18.83
N ALA A 172 -9.77 -6.40 18.44
CA ALA A 172 -8.40 -6.69 18.02
C ALA A 172 -8.03 -5.93 16.73
N GLY A 173 -8.98 -5.80 15.80
CA GLY A 173 -8.81 -4.97 14.60
C GLY A 173 -8.64 -3.48 14.93
N ILE A 174 -9.43 -2.96 15.87
CA ILE A 174 -9.34 -1.58 16.36
C ILE A 174 -7.97 -1.33 17.00
N ASP A 175 -7.54 -2.20 17.91
CA ASP A 175 -6.25 -2.09 18.60
C ASP A 175 -5.08 -2.11 17.61
N ALA A 176 -5.12 -3.03 16.65
CA ALA A 176 -4.13 -3.11 15.58
C ALA A 176 -4.07 -1.82 14.76
N LEU A 177 -5.21 -1.26 14.37
CA LEU A 177 -5.28 0.00 13.64
C LEU A 177 -4.77 1.18 14.47
N MET A 178 -5.24 1.33 15.71
CA MET A 178 -4.83 2.41 16.61
C MET A 178 -3.33 2.40 16.88
N SER A 179 -2.69 1.23 16.96
CA SER A 179 -1.24 1.11 17.15
C SER A 179 -0.40 1.73 16.01
N GLN A 180 -1.00 1.94 14.83
CA GLN A 180 -0.35 2.52 13.65
C GLN A 180 -0.67 4.01 13.46
N LEU A 181 -1.57 4.57 14.27
CA LEU A 181 -1.99 5.96 14.19
C LEU A 181 -1.17 6.87 15.11
N THR A 182 -1.06 8.13 14.72
CA THR A 182 -0.61 9.19 15.63
C THR A 182 -1.71 9.56 16.62
N ALA A 183 -1.35 10.18 17.75
CA ALA A 183 -2.33 10.65 18.73
C ALA A 183 -3.38 11.60 18.13
N ARG A 184 -2.99 12.41 17.13
CA ARG A 184 -3.91 13.29 16.39
C ARG A 184 -4.90 12.48 15.55
N GLU A 185 -4.42 11.47 14.83
CA GLU A 185 -5.28 10.65 13.96
C GLU A 185 -6.23 9.76 14.75
N VAL A 186 -5.83 9.29 15.94
CA VAL A 186 -6.73 8.55 16.85
C VAL A 186 -7.97 9.39 17.21
N GLN A 187 -7.83 10.71 17.35
CA GLN A 187 -8.96 11.61 17.62
C GLN A 187 -9.88 11.83 16.41
N LEU A 188 -9.45 11.41 15.21
CA LEU A 188 -10.21 11.50 13.97
C LEU A 188 -10.95 10.20 13.64
N ILE A 189 -10.94 9.21 14.52
CA ILE A 189 -11.67 7.96 14.31
C ILE A 189 -13.17 8.23 14.37
N GLU A 190 -13.86 7.85 13.30
CA GLU A 190 -15.32 7.86 13.21
C GLU A 190 -15.84 6.43 13.30
N TYR A 191 -16.49 6.10 14.41
CA TYR A 191 -17.16 4.81 14.62
C TYR A 191 -18.57 4.83 14.00
N ARG A 192 -19.03 3.67 13.55
CA ARG A 192 -20.34 3.47 12.89
C ARG A 192 -21.08 2.28 13.47
#